data_AF-A0AAD5AI38-F1
#
_entry.id   AF-A0AAD5AI38-F1
#
_cell.length_a   1.000
_cell.length_b   1.000
_cell.length_c   1.000
_cell.angle_alpha   90.00
_cell.angle_beta   90.00
_cell.angle_gamma   90.00
#
_symmetry.space_group_name_H-M   'P 1'
#
loop_
_entity.id
_entity.type
_entity.pdbx_description
1 polymer ?
#
loop_
_entity_poly.entity_id
_entity_poly.type
_entity_poly.pdbx_seq_one_letter_code
_entity_poly.pdbx_strand_id
1 'polypeptide(L)'
;GWISFRSSLYYMSKENKSWIQSQDDCIKKSANLVIIKSREEQDFIELLRRGKSAWIGLTNQIKEGLWTWVDGTPLQTPFWWTREPNNQNGDENCVETGYRPDDGRPVVDVLNTWNDNTCSAKIFYICEK
;
A
#
# COMPACT_ATOMS: atom_id res chain seq x y z
N GLY A 1 6.38 7.60 15.63
CA GLY A 1 6.48 8.97 15.11
C GLY A 1 6.80 8.91 13.63
N TRP A 2 7.13 10.03 13.02
CA TRP A 2 7.64 10.06 11.64
C TRP A 2 9.08 9.53 11.58
N ILE A 3 9.43 8.84 10.50
CA ILE A 3 10.77 8.33 10.21
C ILE A 3 11.21 8.88 8.86
N SER A 4 12.41 9.43 8.78
CA SER A 4 12.98 9.94 7.53
C SER A 4 13.64 8.82 6.74
N PHE A 5 13.37 8.77 5.45
CA PHE A 5 14.13 7.97 4.50
C PHE A 5 14.28 8.77 3.21
N ARG A 6 15.53 8.98 2.77
CA ARG A 6 15.85 9.91 1.68
C ARG A 6 15.25 11.30 1.91
N SER A 7 14.42 11.79 0.99
CA SER A 7 13.80 13.12 1.01
C SER A 7 12.39 13.14 1.61
N SER A 8 11.83 12.00 2.00
CA SER A 8 10.45 11.88 2.49
C SER A 8 10.41 11.49 3.97
N LEU A 9 9.29 11.81 4.61
CA LEU A 9 8.97 11.40 5.98
C LEU A 9 7.81 10.42 5.96
N TYR A 10 7.96 9.30 6.66
CA TYR A 10 6.99 8.21 6.68
C TYR A 10 6.40 7.98 8.08
N TYR A 11 5.12 7.64 8.15
CA TYR A 11 4.42 7.35 9.40
C TYR A 11 3.61 6.07 9.28
N MET A 12 3.96 5.06 10.08
CA MET A 12 3.16 3.86 10.25
C MET A 12 2.06 4.10 11.29
N SER A 13 0.81 3.78 10.94
CA SER A 13 -0.33 3.95 11.83
C SER A 13 -0.26 3.03 13.05
N LYS A 14 -0.99 3.43 14.11
CA LYS A 14 -1.19 2.62 15.33
C LYS A 14 -2.57 1.97 15.38
N GLU A 15 -3.42 2.29 14.42
CA GLU A 15 -4.83 1.91 14.37
C GLU A 15 -5.17 1.41 12.97
N ASN A 16 -6.28 0.68 12.89
CA ASN A 16 -6.76 0.12 11.64
C ASN A 16 -7.92 0.95 11.10
N LYS A 17 -7.88 1.30 9.82
CA LYS A 17 -8.87 2.13 9.14
C LYS A 17 -9.16 1.60 7.74
N SER A 18 -10.31 1.96 7.17
CA SER A 18 -10.56 1.73 5.74
C SER A 18 -9.58 2.54 4.89
N TRP A 19 -9.44 2.22 3.61
CA TRP A 19 -8.49 2.93 2.74
C TRP A 19 -8.80 4.43 2.69
N ILE A 20 -10.08 4.80 2.49
CA ILE A 20 -10.54 6.20 2.47
C ILE A 20 -10.25 6.90 3.81
N GLN A 21 -10.58 6.25 4.93
CA GLN A 21 -10.32 6.83 6.26
C GLN A 21 -8.82 7.00 6.55
N SER A 22 -7.99 6.14 5.97
CA SER A 22 -6.53 6.19 6.09
C SER A 22 -5.95 7.34 5.29
N GLN A 23 -6.41 7.53 4.05
CA GLN A 23 -6.05 8.69 3.23
C GLN A 23 -6.46 10.01 3.91
N ASP A 24 -7.68 10.11 4.44
CA ASP A 24 -8.14 11.27 5.20
C ASP A 24 -7.28 11.54 6.43
N ASP A 25 -6.81 10.50 7.11
CA ASP A 25 -5.93 10.64 8.27
C ASP A 25 -4.55 11.17 7.86
N CYS A 26 -3.99 10.67 6.75
CA CYS A 26 -2.73 11.19 6.20
C CYS A 26 -2.87 12.66 5.78
N ILE A 27 -3.95 13.03 5.10
CA ILE A 27 -4.21 14.43 4.69
C ILE A 27 -4.27 15.36 5.92
N LYS A 28 -4.92 14.93 7.01
CA LYS A 28 -4.96 15.69 8.28
C LYS A 28 -3.57 15.90 8.89
N LYS A 29 -2.57 15.09 8.51
CA LYS A 29 -1.17 15.26 8.90
C LYS A 29 -0.32 15.93 7.82
N SER A 30 -0.95 16.55 6.83
CA SER A 30 -0.30 17.17 5.67
C SER A 30 0.57 16.16 4.89
N ALA A 31 0.02 14.96 4.69
CA ALA A 31 0.65 13.81 4.04
C ALA A 31 -0.36 13.10 3.13
N ASN A 32 0.08 12.08 2.41
CA ASN A 32 -0.79 11.15 1.69
C ASN A 32 -0.52 9.73 2.16
N LEU A 33 -1.39 8.77 1.82
CA LEU A 33 -0.98 7.37 1.82
C LEU A 33 0.27 7.22 0.94
N VAL A 34 1.21 6.39 1.38
CA VAL A 34 2.55 6.27 0.78
C VAL A 34 2.50 5.94 -0.71
N ILE A 35 3.39 6.58 -1.49
CA ILE A 35 3.49 6.43 -2.93
C ILE A 35 4.83 5.79 -3.26
N ILE A 36 4.81 4.52 -3.64
CA ILE A 36 6.03 3.73 -3.80
C ILE A 36 6.50 3.79 -5.25
N LYS A 37 7.59 4.52 -5.52
CA LYS A 37 8.12 4.76 -6.88
C LYS A 37 9.44 4.05 -7.16
N SER A 38 10.00 3.33 -6.19
CA SER A 38 11.30 2.67 -6.33
C SER A 38 11.40 1.38 -5.51
N ARG A 39 12.35 0.52 -5.89
CA ARG A 39 12.64 -0.71 -5.16
C ARG A 39 13.20 -0.44 -3.78
N GLU A 40 14.03 0.59 -3.64
CA GLU A 40 14.62 1.00 -2.36
C GLU A 40 13.57 1.53 -1.39
N GLU A 41 12.54 2.20 -1.92
CA GLU A 41 11.40 2.63 -1.12
C GLU A 41 10.52 1.45 -0.70
N GLN A 42 10.22 0.51 -1.60
CA GLN A 42 9.48 -0.70 -1.23
C GLN A 42 10.22 -1.48 -0.13
N ASP A 43 11.54 -1.65 -0.25
CA ASP A 43 12.36 -2.30 0.79
C ASP A 43 12.29 -1.57 2.14
N PHE A 44 12.39 -0.24 2.13
CA PHE A 44 12.21 0.57 3.34
C PHE A 44 10.82 0.39 3.96
N ILE A 45 9.76 0.34 3.14
CA ILE A 45 8.39 0.13 3.60
C ILE A 45 8.20 -1.25 4.24
N GLU A 46 8.83 -2.29 3.69
CA GLU A 46 8.83 -3.63 4.29
C GLU A 46 9.50 -3.65 5.67
N LEU A 47 10.57 -2.86 5.87
CA LEU A 47 11.20 -2.68 7.19
C LEU A 47 10.31 -1.87 8.14
N LEU A 48 9.69 -0.79 7.65
CA LEU A 48 8.87 0.13 8.44
C LEU A 48 7.62 -0.56 9.00
N ARG A 49 6.94 -1.39 8.20
CA ARG A 49 5.67 -2.03 8.57
C ARG A 49 5.83 -3.11 9.64
N ARG A 50 7.05 -3.61 9.88
CA ARG A 50 7.38 -4.64 10.89
C ARG A 50 6.46 -5.86 10.82
N GLY A 51 6.25 -6.38 9.61
CA GLY A 51 5.44 -7.57 9.36
C GLY A 51 3.92 -7.35 9.32
N LYS A 52 3.42 -6.14 9.57
CA LYS A 52 1.98 -5.82 9.47
C LYS A 52 1.57 -5.60 8.01
N SER A 53 0.34 -5.96 7.65
CA SER A 53 -0.27 -5.46 6.41
C SER A 53 -0.68 -4.00 6.59
N ALA A 54 -0.51 -3.20 5.54
CA ALA A 54 -0.86 -1.79 5.56
C ALA A 54 -1.33 -1.26 4.20
N TRP A 55 -2.30 -0.35 4.22
CA TRP A 55 -2.71 0.41 3.04
C TRP A 55 -1.56 1.27 2.50
N ILE A 56 -1.45 1.28 1.17
CA ILE A 56 -0.62 2.20 0.39
C ILE A 56 -1.51 3.08 -0.50
N GLY A 57 -0.95 4.13 -1.08
CA GLY A 57 -1.70 5.14 -1.84
C GLY A 57 -2.13 4.69 -3.25
N LEU A 58 -2.07 3.40 -3.57
CA LEU A 58 -2.43 2.87 -4.88
C LEU A 58 -3.90 2.41 -4.89
N THR A 59 -4.64 2.82 -5.92
CA THR A 59 -6.05 2.48 -6.09
C THR A 59 -6.43 2.46 -7.57
N ASN A 60 -7.45 1.68 -7.94
CA ASN A 60 -8.08 1.75 -9.26
C ASN A 60 -9.45 2.48 -9.19
N GLN A 61 -9.86 3.01 -8.02
CA GLN A 61 -11.14 3.70 -7.85
C GLN A 61 -11.21 5.04 -8.60
N ILE A 62 -10.06 5.67 -8.86
CA ILE A 62 -9.97 6.96 -9.58
C ILE A 62 -10.30 6.76 -11.06
N LYS A 63 -9.82 5.65 -11.65
CA LYS A 63 -10.04 5.29 -13.05
C LYS A 63 -10.06 3.78 -13.18
N GLU A 64 -11.26 3.25 -13.43
CA GLU A 64 -11.47 1.81 -13.60
C GLU A 64 -10.50 1.23 -14.65
N GLY A 65 -9.89 0.09 -14.30
CA GLY A 65 -8.89 -0.58 -15.13
C GLY A 65 -7.48 0.03 -15.09
N LEU A 66 -7.23 1.11 -14.34
CA LEU A 66 -5.90 1.72 -14.20
C LEU A 66 -5.52 2.00 -12.74
N TRP A 67 -4.49 1.28 -12.27
CA TRP A 67 -3.87 1.56 -10.97
C TRP A 67 -3.19 2.94 -10.97
N THR A 68 -3.68 3.80 -10.09
CA THR A 68 -3.31 5.21 -9.98
C THR A 68 -2.97 5.52 -8.53
N TRP A 69 -1.89 6.27 -8.32
CA TRP A 69 -1.51 6.75 -7.00
C TRP A 69 -2.40 7.93 -6.57
N VAL A 70 -2.49 8.18 -5.26
CA VAL A 70 -3.22 9.33 -4.70
C VAL A 70 -2.72 10.71 -5.16
N ASP A 71 -1.51 10.80 -5.74
CA ASP A 71 -1.01 12.02 -6.41
C ASP A 71 -1.46 12.14 -7.89
N GLY A 72 -2.24 11.18 -8.39
CA GLY A 72 -2.72 11.11 -9.76
C GLY A 72 -1.74 10.49 -10.76
N THR A 73 -0.54 10.10 -10.34
CA THR A 73 0.43 9.45 -11.24
C THR A 73 0.06 7.98 -11.50
N PRO A 74 0.28 7.45 -12.71
CA PRO A 74 0.01 6.05 -13.01
C PRO A 74 1.07 5.13 -12.38
N LEU A 75 0.68 3.88 -12.10
CA LEU A 75 1.61 2.85 -11.66
C LEU A 75 2.67 2.56 -12.74
N GLN A 76 3.95 2.61 -12.37
CA GLN A 76 5.07 2.26 -13.24
C GLN A 76 5.85 1.02 -12.75
N THR A 77 6.00 0.86 -11.44
CA THR A 77 6.80 -0.20 -10.83
C THR A 77 5.94 -1.01 -9.85
N PRO A 78 5.38 -2.15 -10.29
CA PRO A 78 4.53 -2.98 -9.43
C PRO A 78 5.35 -3.90 -8.51
N PHE A 79 4.84 -4.14 -7.31
CA PHE A 79 5.36 -5.14 -6.37
C PHE A 79 4.26 -6.12 -5.93
N TRP A 80 3.44 -6.57 -6.89
CA TRP A 80 2.35 -7.53 -6.66
C TRP A 80 2.85 -8.87 -6.14
N TRP A 81 2.15 -9.39 -5.14
CA TRP A 81 2.28 -10.78 -4.73
C TRP A 81 1.91 -11.72 -5.89
N THR A 82 2.34 -12.97 -5.79
CA THR A 82 2.12 -13.98 -6.85
C THR A 82 0.62 -14.19 -7.09
N ARG A 83 0.19 -13.85 -8.32
CA ARG A 83 -1.19 -13.85 -8.85
C ARG A 83 -2.05 -12.64 -8.48
N GLU A 84 -1.46 -11.60 -7.90
CA GLU A 84 -2.13 -10.31 -7.70
C GLU A 84 -1.86 -9.33 -8.86
N PRO A 85 -2.75 -8.36 -9.09
CA PRO A 85 -4.07 -8.22 -8.47
C PRO A 85 -5.10 -9.20 -9.05
N ASN A 86 -5.95 -9.79 -8.21
CA ASN A 86 -6.89 -10.84 -8.62
C ASN A 86 -8.36 -10.39 -8.68
N ASN A 87 -8.66 -9.19 -8.16
CA ASN A 87 -10.00 -8.61 -8.07
C ASN A 87 -11.03 -9.56 -7.46
N GLN A 88 -10.74 -10.10 -6.26
CA GLN A 88 -11.57 -11.11 -5.64
C GLN A 88 -13.01 -10.61 -5.47
N ASN A 89 -13.97 -11.42 -5.92
CA ASN A 89 -15.40 -11.10 -5.93
C ASN A 89 -15.79 -9.83 -6.73
N GLY A 90 -14.85 -9.26 -7.50
CA GLY A 90 -15.08 -8.03 -8.27
C GLY A 90 -15.09 -6.74 -7.45
N ASP A 91 -14.57 -6.73 -6.21
CA ASP A 91 -14.64 -5.58 -5.29
C ASP A 91 -13.29 -5.27 -4.59
N GLU A 92 -12.16 -5.55 -5.24
CA GLU A 92 -10.83 -5.24 -4.70
C GLU A 92 -10.18 -4.09 -5.47
N ASN A 93 -10.32 -2.90 -4.90
CA ASN A 93 -10.03 -1.64 -5.60
C ASN A 93 -8.97 -0.77 -4.88
N CYS A 94 -8.42 -1.27 -3.78
CA CYS A 94 -7.43 -0.59 -2.95
C CYS A 94 -6.28 -1.54 -2.64
N VAL A 95 -5.06 -1.01 -2.51
CA VAL A 95 -3.87 -1.86 -2.42
C VAL A 95 -3.28 -1.83 -1.03
N GLU A 96 -3.03 -3.01 -0.48
CA GLU A 96 -2.22 -3.22 0.72
C GLU A 96 -0.82 -3.73 0.36
N THR A 97 0.17 -3.44 1.21
CA THR A 97 1.50 -4.06 1.19
C THR A 97 1.67 -4.98 2.38
N GLY A 98 2.49 -6.02 2.23
CA GLY A 98 2.73 -7.02 3.27
C GLY A 98 1.78 -8.21 3.23
N TYR A 99 1.04 -8.39 2.15
CA TYR A 99 0.26 -9.61 1.88
C TYR A 99 1.21 -10.79 1.63
N ARG A 100 1.14 -11.77 2.53
CA ARG A 100 1.91 -13.02 2.48
C ARG A 100 1.04 -14.15 3.03
N PRO A 101 0.15 -14.72 2.22
CA PRO A 101 -0.70 -15.83 2.65
C PRO A 101 0.16 -17.05 2.95
N ASP A 102 -0.21 -17.82 3.97
CA ASP A 102 0.39 -19.13 4.27
C ASP A 102 -0.26 -20.20 3.38
N ASP A 103 -0.12 -20.05 2.06
CA ASP A 103 -0.74 -20.91 1.05
C ASP A 103 0.27 -21.87 0.38
N GLY A 104 1.48 -21.93 0.93
CA GLY A 104 2.58 -22.77 0.44
C GLY A 104 3.17 -22.34 -0.90
N ARG A 105 2.76 -21.19 -1.47
CA ARG A 105 3.33 -20.70 -2.73
C ARG A 105 4.74 -20.16 -2.54
N PRO A 106 5.63 -20.34 -3.53
CA PRO A 106 6.98 -19.82 -3.46
C PRO A 106 6.98 -18.28 -3.48
N VAL A 107 7.69 -17.68 -2.53
CA VAL A 107 8.05 -16.26 -2.56
C VAL A 107 9.08 -16.07 -3.69
N VAL A 108 8.67 -15.45 -4.80
CA VAL A 108 9.55 -15.20 -5.95
C VAL A 108 10.47 -14.01 -5.71
N ASP A 109 9.94 -12.92 -5.15
CA ASP A 109 10.70 -11.77 -4.64
C ASP A 109 10.12 -11.41 -3.26
N VAL A 110 10.98 -11.20 -2.27
CA VAL A 110 10.57 -10.82 -0.91
C VAL A 110 9.91 -9.45 -0.85
N LEU A 111 10.14 -8.59 -1.85
CA LEU A 111 9.53 -7.26 -1.93
C LEU A 111 8.14 -7.28 -2.59
N ASN A 112 7.84 -8.31 -3.37
CA ASN A 112 6.55 -8.49 -4.02
C ASN A 112 5.52 -8.93 -2.98
N THR A 113 4.82 -7.96 -2.38
CA THR A 113 3.92 -8.19 -1.24
C THR A 113 2.61 -7.42 -1.36
N TRP A 114 2.32 -6.85 -2.53
CA TRP A 114 1.09 -6.10 -2.74
C TRP A 114 -0.07 -7.01 -3.08
N ASN A 115 -1.24 -6.64 -2.58
CA ASN A 115 -2.52 -7.29 -2.84
C ASN A 115 -3.58 -6.21 -3.06
N ASP A 116 -4.43 -6.37 -4.07
CA ASP A 116 -5.69 -5.63 -4.10
C ASP A 116 -6.63 -6.22 -3.06
N ASN A 117 -7.33 -5.36 -2.34
CA ASN A 117 -8.21 -5.75 -1.25
C ASN A 117 -9.43 -4.82 -1.25
N THR A 118 -10.52 -5.28 -0.65
CA THR A 118 -11.73 -4.49 -0.51
C THR A 118 -11.43 -3.23 0.30
N CYS A 119 -11.70 -2.06 -0.28
CA CYS A 119 -11.36 -0.76 0.30
C CYS A 119 -11.96 -0.51 1.70
N SER A 120 -13.02 -1.24 2.06
CA SER A 120 -13.68 -1.19 3.36
C SER A 120 -12.95 -1.96 4.47
N ALA A 121 -11.98 -2.83 4.11
CA ALA A 121 -11.19 -3.59 5.08
C ALA A 121 -10.42 -2.65 6.02
N LYS A 122 -10.33 -3.03 7.29
CA LYS A 122 -9.69 -2.22 8.33
C LYS A 122 -8.32 -2.80 8.68
N ILE A 123 -7.28 -2.25 8.07
CA ILE A 123 -5.88 -2.61 8.31
C ILE A 123 -5.07 -1.36 8.67
N PHE A 124 -3.80 -1.54 9.02
CA PHE A 124 -2.89 -0.42 9.25
C PHE A 124 -2.69 0.39 7.96
N TYR A 125 -2.01 1.53 8.03
CA TYR A 125 -1.73 2.36 6.88
C TYR A 125 -0.42 3.12 7.07
N ILE A 126 0.21 3.49 5.95
CA ILE A 126 1.45 4.24 5.97
C ILE A 126 1.23 5.57 5.27
N CYS A 127 1.55 6.67 5.96
CA CYS A 127 1.56 8.00 5.37
C CYS A 127 2.96 8.41 4.93
N GLU A 128 3.04 9.25 3.90
CA GLU A 128 4.25 9.86 3.37
C GLU A 128 4.04 11.37 3.13
N LYS A 129 5.03 12.20 3.47
CA LYS A 129 5.07 13.63 3.17
C LYS A 129 6.46 14.09 2.73
#